data_AF-A0A1I2JUD0-F1
#
_entry.id   AF-A0A1I2JUD0-F1
#
_cell.length_a   1.000
_cell.length_b   1.000
_cell.length_c   1.000
_cell.angle_alpha   90.00
_cell.angle_beta   90.00
_cell.angle_gamma   90.00
#
_symmetry.space_group_name_H-M   'P 1'
#
loop_
_entity.id
_entity.type
_entity.pdbx_description
1 polymer ?
#
loop_
_entity_poly.entity_id
_entity_poly.type
_entity_poly.pdbx_seq_one_letter_code
_entity_poly.pdbx_strand_id
1 'polypeptide(L)'
;MTMLAGLVERGGRPAAVSPTVPLWAGEKQYGWFPVDLVGGDRLLAVVTNRRLMLGDESFSLRAVTGLRPRPDEWALTLDIRGHGTVEIVGPWVPWLGVVLCAEIHGAAWPPGYAPMIPAPRRARRLESVR
;
A
#
# COMPACT_ATOMS: atom_id res chain seq x y z
N MET A 1 17.18 -13.78 -7.53
CA MET A 1 15.79 -13.61 -8.03
C MET A 1 15.88 -13.36 -9.52
N THR A 2 15.67 -14.38 -10.35
CA THR A 2 16.19 -14.36 -11.74
C THR A 2 15.21 -14.88 -12.79
N MET A 3 14.05 -15.42 -12.37
CA MET A 3 13.12 -16.10 -13.27
C MET A 3 12.23 -15.13 -14.07
N LEU A 4 11.69 -14.08 -13.44
CA LEU A 4 10.81 -13.12 -14.12
C LEU A 4 11.58 -12.20 -15.07
N ALA A 5 12.75 -11.70 -14.64
CA ALA A 5 13.61 -10.85 -15.46
C ALA A 5 14.05 -11.59 -16.74
N GLY A 6 14.50 -12.85 -16.59
CA GLY A 6 14.88 -13.69 -17.72
C GLY A 6 13.69 -14.05 -18.63
N LEU A 7 12.46 -14.13 -18.11
CA LEU A 7 11.26 -14.34 -18.94
C LEU A 7 10.99 -13.11 -19.83
N VAL A 8 11.09 -11.91 -19.27
CA VAL A 8 10.89 -10.63 -19.98
C VAL A 8 11.99 -10.41 -21.01
N GLU A 9 13.26 -10.66 -20.65
CA GLU A 9 14.41 -10.55 -21.57
C GLU A 9 14.29 -11.48 -22.78
N ARG A 10 13.65 -12.65 -22.64
CA ARG A 10 13.39 -13.59 -23.74
C ARG A 10 12.11 -13.27 -24.52
N GLY A 11 11.53 -12.08 -24.36
CA GLY A 11 10.30 -11.67 -25.04
C GLY A 11 9.03 -12.32 -24.48
N GLY A 12 9.12 -13.03 -23.36
CA GLY A 12 7.96 -13.52 -22.64
C GLY A 12 7.18 -12.32 -22.08
N ARG A 13 5.89 -12.24 -22.40
CA ARG A 13 4.96 -11.30 -21.77
C ARG A 13 4.45 -12.00 -20.51
N PRO A 14 4.84 -11.58 -19.29
CA PRO A 14 4.24 -12.12 -18.08
C PRO A 14 2.73 -12.05 -18.21
N ALA A 15 2.01 -13.07 -17.74
CA ALA A 15 0.56 -13.04 -17.73
C ALA A 15 0.11 -11.71 -17.10
N ALA A 16 -0.84 -11.04 -17.74
CA ALA A 16 -1.41 -9.82 -17.18
C ALA A 16 -1.92 -10.18 -15.77
N VAL A 17 -1.34 -9.55 -14.75
CA VAL A 17 -1.80 -9.75 -13.38
C VAL A 17 -3.19 -9.16 -13.32
N SER A 18 -4.20 -10.03 -13.25
CA SER A 18 -5.58 -9.61 -13.09
C SER A 18 -5.74 -8.93 -11.73
N PRO A 19 -6.49 -7.82 -11.66
CA PRO A 19 -6.91 -7.25 -10.39
C PRO A 19 -7.58 -8.30 -9.50
N THR A 20 -7.38 -8.20 -8.19
CA THR A 20 -8.01 -9.11 -7.22
C THR A 20 -9.44 -8.70 -6.88
N VAL A 21 -9.88 -7.54 -7.38
CA VAL A 21 -11.23 -7.00 -7.19
C VAL A 21 -11.77 -6.42 -8.51
N PRO A 22 -13.09 -6.31 -8.69
CA PRO A 22 -13.66 -5.61 -9.82
C PRO A 22 -13.23 -4.14 -9.84
N LEU A 23 -12.67 -3.69 -10.96
CA LEU A 23 -12.20 -2.31 -11.14
C LEU A 23 -13.15 -1.53 -12.06
N TRP A 24 -13.33 -0.24 -11.77
CA TRP A 24 -13.97 0.68 -12.70
C TRP A 24 -13.04 1.05 -13.86
N ALA A 25 -13.60 1.63 -14.92
CA ALA A 25 -12.82 2.16 -16.03
C ALA A 25 -11.78 3.20 -15.52
N GLY A 26 -10.51 2.95 -15.85
CA GLY A 26 -9.37 3.79 -15.43
C GLY A 26 -8.95 3.62 -13.96
N GLU A 27 -9.60 2.74 -13.21
CA GLU A 27 -9.13 2.36 -11.87
C GLU A 27 -7.93 1.41 -11.98
N LYS A 28 -6.92 1.64 -11.14
CA LYS A 28 -5.70 0.84 -11.06
C LYS A 28 -5.51 0.36 -9.64
N GLN A 29 -5.30 -0.93 -9.47
CA GLN A 29 -4.96 -1.53 -8.17
C GLN A 29 -3.44 -1.44 -7.96
N TYR A 30 -3.03 -0.99 -6.77
CA TYR A 30 -1.61 -0.90 -6.39
C TYR A 30 -1.15 -2.07 -5.53
N GLY A 31 -2.07 -2.75 -4.87
CA GLY A 31 -1.76 -3.94 -4.09
C GLY A 31 -2.95 -4.49 -3.34
N TRP A 32 -2.71 -5.63 -2.70
CA TRP A 32 -3.58 -6.25 -1.71
C TRP A 32 -2.71 -6.89 -0.64
N PHE A 33 -2.99 -6.66 0.63
CA PHE A 33 -2.17 -7.17 1.73
C PHE A 33 -2.97 -7.29 3.03
N PRO A 34 -2.61 -8.25 3.91
CA PRO A 34 -3.23 -8.36 5.21
C PRO A 34 -2.85 -7.18 6.11
N VAL A 35 -3.82 -6.67 6.84
CA VAL A 35 -3.68 -5.61 7.84
C VAL A 35 -4.51 -5.93 9.07
N ASP A 36 -4.14 -5.37 10.21
CA ASP A 36 -4.89 -5.45 11.46
C ASP A 36 -5.55 -4.10 11.73
N LEU A 37 -6.83 -4.09 12.11
CA LEU A 37 -7.49 -2.89 12.61
C LEU A 37 -7.37 -2.82 14.13
N VAL A 38 -6.98 -1.66 14.67
CA VAL A 38 -6.91 -1.50 16.13
C VAL A 38 -8.32 -1.57 16.71
N GLY A 39 -8.54 -2.54 17.60
CA GLY A 39 -9.87 -2.82 18.17
C GLY A 39 -10.80 -3.61 17.24
N GLY A 40 -10.29 -4.16 16.14
CA GLY A 40 -11.05 -4.95 15.18
C GLY A 40 -10.32 -6.21 14.72
N ASP A 41 -10.83 -6.81 13.65
CA ASP A 41 -10.29 -8.05 13.07
C ASP A 41 -9.12 -7.78 12.12
N ARG A 42 -8.38 -8.86 11.84
CA ARG A 42 -7.42 -8.91 10.74
C ARG A 42 -8.18 -8.99 9.41
N LEU A 43 -7.90 -8.08 8.50
CA LEU A 43 -8.58 -7.96 7.22
C LEU A 43 -7.60 -7.91 6.05
N LEU A 44 -8.15 -8.02 4.84
CA LEU A 44 -7.41 -7.72 3.63
C LEU A 44 -7.64 -6.25 3.24
N ALA A 45 -6.56 -5.49 3.12
CA ALA A 45 -6.58 -4.17 2.51
C ALA A 45 -6.35 -4.30 1.00
N VAL A 46 -7.20 -3.66 0.20
CA VAL A 46 -6.98 -3.46 -1.24
C VAL A 46 -6.95 -1.97 -1.50
N VAL A 47 -5.88 -1.48 -2.12
CA VAL A 47 -5.72 -0.05 -2.42
C VAL A 47 -5.66 0.17 -3.93
N THR A 48 -6.46 1.13 -4.38
CA THR A 48 -6.51 1.58 -5.77
C THR A 48 -6.25 3.09 -5.85
N ASN A 49 -6.16 3.63 -7.05
CA ASN A 49 -6.11 5.08 -7.28
C ASN A 49 -7.44 5.81 -6.98
N ARG A 50 -8.48 5.12 -6.49
CA ARG A 50 -9.80 5.73 -6.21
C ARG A 50 -10.36 5.40 -4.83
N ARG A 51 -10.01 4.23 -4.28
CA ARG A 51 -10.56 3.75 -3.00
C ARG A 51 -9.57 2.89 -2.23
N LEU A 52 -9.83 2.84 -0.93
CA LEU A 52 -9.27 1.87 0.00
C LEU A 52 -10.40 0.91 0.39
N MET A 53 -10.18 -0.38 0.22
CA MET A 53 -11.09 -1.43 0.66
C MET A 53 -10.47 -2.14 1.87
N LEU A 54 -11.25 -2.33 2.93
CA LEU A 54 -10.86 -3.03 4.16
C LEU A 54 -11.88 -4.14 4.42
N GLY A 55 -11.53 -5.38 4.08
CA GLY A 55 -12.52 -6.46 4.05
C GLY A 55 -13.63 -6.16 3.05
N ASP A 56 -14.88 -6.17 3.51
CA ASP A 56 -16.07 -5.88 2.68
C ASP A 56 -16.38 -4.39 2.56
N GLU A 57 -15.71 -3.53 3.35
CA GLU A 57 -15.94 -2.09 3.33
C GLU A 57 -15.06 -1.40 2.28
N SER A 58 -15.62 -0.37 1.63
CA SER A 58 -14.94 0.37 0.56
C SER A 58 -15.09 1.87 0.76
N PHE A 59 -13.97 2.55 0.97
CA PHE A 59 -13.89 3.99 1.22
C PHE A 59 -13.30 4.72 0.01
N SER A 60 -13.98 5.75 -0.49
CA SER A 60 -13.38 6.63 -1.50
C SER A 60 -12.20 7.38 -0.90
N LEU A 61 -11.08 7.48 -1.63
CA LEU A 61 -9.93 8.29 -1.18
C LEU A 61 -10.31 9.77 -1.01
N ARG A 62 -11.34 10.25 -1.73
CA ARG A 62 -11.87 11.61 -1.57
C ARG A 62 -12.63 11.84 -0.26
N ALA A 63 -13.02 10.75 0.42
CA ALA A 63 -13.66 10.82 1.73
C ALA A 63 -12.63 10.87 2.87
N VAL A 64 -11.35 10.61 2.60
CA VAL A 64 -10.28 10.71 3.60
C VAL A 64 -10.00 12.19 3.87
N THR A 65 -10.25 12.61 5.11
CA THR A 65 -10.06 13.99 5.58
C THR A 65 -8.80 14.16 6.42
N GLY A 66 -8.27 13.08 6.96
CA GLY A 66 -7.04 13.07 7.75
C GLY A 66 -6.24 11.81 7.48
N LEU A 67 -4.93 11.94 7.37
CA LEU A 67 -4.01 10.84 7.13
C LEU A 67 -2.75 11.08 7.95
N ARG A 68 -2.46 10.17 8.89
CA ARG A 68 -1.33 10.27 9.83
C ARG A 68 -0.56 8.94 9.83
N PRO A 69 0.53 8.83 9.06
CA PRO A 69 1.36 7.64 9.08
C PRO A 69 2.28 7.68 10.30
N ARG A 70 2.48 6.52 10.94
CA ARG A 70 3.49 6.30 12.00
C ARG A 70 4.41 5.16 11.55
N PRO A 71 5.41 5.45 10.69
CA PRO A 71 6.23 4.43 10.04
C PRO A 71 7.03 3.57 11.00
N ASP A 72 7.44 4.08 12.18
CA ASP A 72 8.19 3.32 13.17
C ASP A 72 7.32 2.30 13.92
N GLU A 73 6.02 2.55 13.99
CA GLU A 73 5.01 1.67 14.61
C GLU A 73 4.32 0.77 13.59
N TRP A 74 4.64 0.91 12.30
CA TRP A 74 3.97 0.22 11.20
C TRP A 74 2.45 0.46 11.23
N ALA A 75 2.06 1.70 11.56
CA ALA A 75 0.69 2.10 11.78
C ALA A 75 0.29 3.30 10.92
N LEU A 76 -1.00 3.41 10.64
CA LEU A 76 -1.61 4.49 9.87
C LEU A 76 -2.99 4.79 10.44
N THR A 77 -3.21 6.05 10.80
CA THR A 77 -4.53 6.54 11.18
C THR A 77 -5.17 7.31 10.03
N LEU A 78 -6.40 6.97 9.71
CA LEU A 78 -7.23 7.62 8.69
C LEU A 78 -8.47 8.21 9.34
N ASP A 79 -8.79 9.47 9.03
CA ASP A 79 -10.10 10.03 9.33
C ASP A 79 -10.93 10.02 8.06
N ILE A 80 -12.07 9.34 8.08
CA ILE A 80 -12.92 9.12 6.92
C ILE A 80 -14.28 9.79 7.16
N ARG A 81 -14.65 10.71 6.26
CA ARG A 81 -15.94 11.42 6.33
C ARG A 81 -17.09 10.43 6.33
N GLY A 82 -17.94 10.52 7.36
CA GLY A 82 -19.14 9.68 7.51
C GLY A 82 -18.90 8.29 8.12
N HIS A 83 -17.65 7.92 8.41
CA HIS A 83 -17.30 6.65 9.05
C HIS A 83 -16.57 6.87 10.39
N GLY A 84 -15.68 7.85 10.46
CA GLY A 84 -14.88 8.15 11.65
C GLY A 84 -13.41 7.80 11.46
N THR A 85 -12.72 7.59 12.59
CA THR A 85 -11.28 7.31 12.60
C THR A 85 -11.03 5.81 12.54
N VAL A 86 -10.18 5.38 11.61
CA VAL A 86 -9.73 4.00 11.45
C VAL A 86 -8.22 3.97 11.67
N GLU A 87 -7.76 3.03 12.47
CA GLU A 87 -6.35 2.80 12.70
C GLU A 87 -5.95 1.41 12.20
N ILE A 88 -4.98 1.41 11.29
CA ILE A 88 -4.51 0.24 10.55
C ILE A 88 -3.06 -0.03 10.96
N VAL A 89 -2.74 -1.29 11.27
CA VAL A 89 -1.40 -1.73 11.68
C VAL A 89 -0.97 -2.91 10.84
N GLY A 90 0.34 -3.02 10.58
CA GLY A 90 0.92 -4.21 9.96
C GLY A 90 2.13 -3.92 9.07
N PRO A 91 2.85 -4.97 8.65
CA PRO A 91 4.13 -4.85 7.93
C PRO A 91 4.04 -4.11 6.59
N TRP A 92 2.85 -4.08 5.98
CA TRP A 92 2.62 -3.41 4.70
C TRP A 92 2.04 -2.00 4.86
N VAL A 93 1.73 -1.57 6.08
CA VAL A 93 1.13 -0.25 6.34
C VAL A 93 2.05 0.92 5.95
N PRO A 94 3.38 0.87 6.13
CA PRO A 94 4.24 1.92 5.60
C PRO A 94 4.10 2.11 4.08
N TRP A 95 4.02 1.01 3.32
CA TRP A 95 3.77 1.06 1.88
C TRP A 95 2.36 1.57 1.55
N LEU A 96 1.33 1.10 2.27
CA LEU A 96 -0.03 1.61 2.16
C LEU A 96 -0.07 3.14 2.36
N GLY A 97 0.61 3.64 3.39
CA GLY A 97 0.71 5.05 3.70
C GLY A 97 1.29 5.85 2.55
N VAL A 98 2.37 5.38 1.93
CA VAL A 98 2.98 6.02 0.74
C VAL A 98 2.00 6.09 -0.42
N VAL A 99 1.30 4.99 -0.74
CA VAL A 99 0.32 4.96 -1.83
C VAL A 99 -0.82 5.93 -1.57
N LEU A 100 -1.39 5.91 -0.37
CA LEU A 100 -2.48 6.81 -0.01
C LEU A 100 -2.04 8.28 -0.03
N CYS A 101 -0.84 8.59 0.45
CA CYS A 101 -0.30 9.94 0.35
C CYS A 101 -0.12 10.36 -1.12
N ALA A 102 0.40 9.48 -1.97
CA ALA A 102 0.64 9.79 -3.38
C ALA A 102 -0.69 10.10 -4.10
N GLU A 103 -1.74 9.32 -3.82
CA GLU A 103 -3.05 9.51 -4.43
C GLU A 103 -3.83 10.70 -3.86
N ILE A 104 -3.72 10.98 -2.56
CA ILE A 104 -4.47 12.07 -1.90
C ILE A 104 -3.76 13.41 -2.03
N HIS A 105 -2.43 13.42 -1.89
CA HIS A 105 -1.62 14.63 -1.81
C HIS A 105 -0.70 14.85 -3.02
N GLY A 106 -0.57 13.88 -3.93
CA GLY A 106 0.41 13.95 -5.01
C GLY A 106 1.86 13.80 -4.55
N ALA A 107 2.09 13.33 -3.33
CA ALA A 107 3.41 13.20 -2.72
C ALA A 107 3.52 11.92 -1.87
N ALA A 108 4.72 11.38 -1.69
CA ALA A 108 4.91 10.14 -0.93
C ALA A 108 4.57 10.25 0.58
N TRP A 109 4.39 11.47 1.09
CA TRP A 109 4.13 11.76 2.49
C TRP A 109 3.11 12.90 2.64
N PRO A 110 2.42 13.00 3.78
CA PRO A 110 1.52 14.12 4.04
C PRO A 110 2.27 15.46 4.03
N PRO A 111 1.60 16.56 3.66
CA PRO A 111 2.20 17.89 3.76
C PRO A 111 2.74 18.16 5.18
N GLY A 112 3.99 18.62 5.28
CA GLY A 112 4.66 18.89 6.55
C GLY A 112 5.30 17.69 7.24
N TYR A 113 5.22 16.48 6.66
CA TYR A 113 5.88 15.29 7.15
C TYR A 113 6.86 14.76 6.09
N ALA A 114 8.16 14.76 6.40
CA ALA A 114 9.19 14.16 5.56
C ALA A 114 10.03 13.23 6.44
N PRO A 115 9.68 11.94 6.54
CA PRO A 115 10.47 11.02 7.34
C PRO A 115 11.85 10.89 6.71
N MET A 116 12.89 10.91 7.54
CA MET A 116 14.20 10.40 7.12
C MET A 116 14.05 8.90 6.92
N ILE A 117 13.83 8.47 5.67
CA ILE A 117 13.94 7.07 5.31
C ILE A 117 15.44 6.75 5.35
N PRO A 118 15.94 5.92 6.28
CA PRO A 118 17.33 5.51 6.22
C PRO A 118 17.54 4.80 4.87
N ALA A 119 18.57 5.21 4.14
CA ALA A 119 18.93 4.57 2.87
C ALA A 119 18.97 3.05 3.06
N PRO A 120 18.57 2.25 2.04
CA PRO A 120 18.61 0.80 2.16
C PRO A 120 19.99 0.39 2.65
N ARG A 121 20.07 -0.35 3.76
CA ARG A 121 21.35 -0.92 4.22
C ARG A 121 21.94 -1.67 3.03
N ARG A 122 23.10 -1.22 2.57
CA ARG A 122 23.84 -1.76 1.42
C ARG A 122 23.69 -3.27 1.44
N ALA A 123 23.07 -3.81 0.38
CA ALA A 123 22.66 -5.21 0.31
C ALA A 123 23.79 -6.11 0.84
N ARG A 124 23.48 -6.92 1.85
CA ARG A 124 24.37 -8.00 2.29
C ARG A 124 24.60 -8.86 1.05
N ARG A 125 25.85 -8.87 0.56
CA ARG A 125 26.27 -9.62 -0.62
C ARG A 125 25.69 -11.04 -0.47
N LEU A 126 24.78 -11.42 -1.38
CA LEU A 126 24.29 -12.78 -1.44
C LEU A 126 25.50 -13.64 -1.82
N GLU A 127 26.13 -14.27 -0.83
CA GLU A 127 27.16 -15.26 -1.07
C GLU A 127 26.46 -16.48 -1.66
N SER A 128 26.75 -16.72 -2.94
CA SER A 128 26.37 -17.94 -3.64
C SER A 128 26.97 -19.12 -2.91
N VAL A 129 26.10 -19.93 -2.29
CA VAL A 129 26.45 -21.25 -1.77
C VAL A 129 26.88 -22.10 -2.97
N ARG A 130 28.10 -22.64 -2.91
CA ARG A 130 28.64 -23.59 -3.89
C ARG A 130 28.11 -24.99 -3.65
#